data_AF-A0AAD7DIR5-F1
#
_entry.id   AF-A0AAD7DIR5-F1
#
_cell.length_a   1.000
_cell.length_b   1.000
_cell.length_c   1.000
_cell.angle_alpha   90.00
_cell.angle_beta   90.00
_cell.angle_gamma   90.00
#
_symmetry.space_group_name_H-M   'P 1'
#
loop_
_entity.id
_entity.type
_entity.pdbx_description
1 polymer ?
#
loop_
_entity_poly.entity_id
_entity_poly.type
_entity_poly.pdbx_seq_one_letter_code
_entity_poly.pdbx_strand_id
1 'polypeptide(L)' 'CRTGLGCRHVGERFQRSNETITKFFRKMVFTFSAGTFYNTHVTLPTSRDPPASYLHKNPKFWPFFEN' A
#
# COMPACT_ATOMS: atom_id res chain seq x y z
N CYS A 1 -4.14 -2.99 0.05
CA CYS A 1 -4.21 -3.75 1.33
C CYS A 1 -4.09 -2.80 2.54
N ARG A 2 -5.21 -2.30 3.06
CA ARG A 2 -5.27 -1.68 4.40
C ARG A 2 -5.70 -2.76 5.38
N THR A 3 -4.77 -3.58 5.85
CA THR A 3 -5.02 -4.22 7.15
C THR A 3 -4.86 -3.11 8.18
N GLY A 4 -5.93 -2.40 8.50
CA GLY A 4 -5.97 -1.37 9.56
C GLY A 4 -5.78 -1.94 10.96
N LEU A 5 -5.04 -3.05 11.08
CA LEU A 5 -4.77 -3.75 12.32
C LEU A 5 -3.64 -3.04 13.05
N GLY A 6 -3.89 -2.65 14.30
CA GLY A 6 -2.86 -2.08 15.16
C GLY A 6 -1.73 -3.08 15.44
N CYS A 7 -0.56 -2.56 15.85
CA CYS A 7 0.60 -3.39 16.19
C CYS A 7 0.28 -4.48 17.21
N ARG A 8 -0.63 -4.22 18.16
CA ARG A 8 -1.09 -5.19 19.16
C ARG A 8 -1.72 -6.43 18.53
N HIS A 9 -2.67 -6.26 17.62
CA HIS A 9 -3.33 -7.38 16.94
C HIS A 9 -2.36 -8.21 16.09
N VAL A 10 -1.40 -7.53 15.45
CA VAL A 10 -0.35 -8.21 14.68
C VAL A 10 0.59 -8.96 15.63
N GLY A 11 0.98 -8.35 16.75
CA GLY A 11 1.79 -8.98 17.79
C GLY A 11 1.13 -10.23 18.38
N GLU A 12 -0.16 -10.16 18.68
CA GLU A 12 -0.97 -11.30 19.13
C GLU A 12 -0.99 -12.42 18.07
N ARG A 13 -1.23 -12.10 16.79
CA ARG A 13 -1.27 -13.13 15.74
C ARG A 13 0.06 -13.83 15.52
N PHE A 14 1.16 -13.08 15.58
CA PHE A 14 2.50 -13.61 15.35
C PHE A 14 3.20 -14.06 16.63
N GLN A 15 2.58 -13.86 17.79
CA GLN A 15 3.16 -14.14 19.12
C GLN A 15 4.52 -13.44 19.30
N ARG A 16 4.58 -12.15 18.92
CA ARG A 16 5.77 -11.31 19.03
C ARG A 16 5.45 -9.98 19.69
N SER A 17 6.47 -9.39 20.32
CA SER A 17 6.33 -8.09 20.96
C SER A 17 6.03 -6.98 19.94
N ASN A 18 5.37 -5.92 20.39
CA ASN A 18 5.05 -4.78 19.55
C ASN A 18 6.31 -4.15 18.94
N GLU A 19 7.42 -4.12 19.68
CA GLU A 19 8.71 -3.59 19.23
C GLU A 19 9.24 -4.41 18.04
N THR A 20 9.10 -5.74 18.11
CA THR A 20 9.50 -6.64 17.03
C THR A 20 8.66 -6.39 15.78
N ILE A 21 7.34 -6.28 15.93
CA ILE A 21 6.43 -5.98 14.83
C ILE A 21 6.79 -4.64 14.17
N THR A 22 6.96 -3.58 14.97
CA THR A 22 7.33 -2.25 14.46
C THR A 22 8.69 -2.26 13.75
N LYS A 23 9.68 -3.00 14.28
CA LYS A 23 11.00 -3.14 13.65
C LYS A 23 10.89 -3.76 12.25
N PHE A 24 10.13 -4.84 12.11
CA PHE A 24 9.95 -5.48 10.81
C PHE A 24 9.10 -4.65 9.85
N PHE A 25 8.06 -3.98 10.36
CA PHE A 25 7.27 -3.06 9.55
C PHE A 25 8.15 -1.96 8.94
N ARG A 26 9.02 -1.32 9.73
CA ARG A 26 9.97 -0.31 9.23
C ARG A 26 10.93 -0.89 8.18
N LYS A 27 11.45 -2.10 8.41
CA LYS A 27 12.31 -2.78 7.43
C LYS A 27 11.58 -3.02 6.11
N MET A 28 10.36 -3.53 6.16
CA MET A 28 9.53 -3.78 4.97
C MET A 28 9.26 -2.48 4.21
N VAL A 29 8.87 -1.41 4.90
CA VAL A 29 8.68 -0.09 4.27
C VAL A 29 9.94 0.35 3.55
N PHE A 30 11.10 0.29 4.21
CA PHE A 30 12.37 0.65 3.57
C PHE A 30 12.66 -0.23 2.35
N THR A 31 12.48 -1.55 2.45
CA THR A 31 12.71 -2.48 1.34
C THR A 31 11.79 -2.22 0.16
N PHE A 32 10.51 -1.93 0.38
CA PHE A 32 9.56 -1.66 -0.70
C PHE A 32 9.68 -0.25 -1.29
N SER A 33 10.16 0.71 -0.49
CA SER A 33 10.40 2.09 -0.94
C SER A 33 11.79 2.31 -1.53
N ALA A 34 12.70 1.34 -1.40
CA ALA A 34 14.08 1.45 -1.90
C ALA A 34 14.34 0.54 -3.11
N GLY A 35 15.34 0.94 -3.90
CA GLY A 35 16.04 0.07 -4.85
C GLY A 35 15.18 -0.44 -6.01
N THR A 36 15.42 -1.70 -6.37
CA THR A 36 14.86 -2.37 -7.55
C THR A 36 13.36 -2.66 -7.40
N PHE A 37 12.85 -2.88 -6.19
CA PHE A 37 11.43 -3.24 -6.00
C PHE A 37 10.52 -2.11 -6.47
N TYR A 38 10.73 -0.89 -5.95
CA TYR A 38 9.93 0.27 -6.33
C TYR A 38 10.03 0.53 -7.84
N ASN A 39 11.25 0.57 -8.39
CA ASN A 39 11.45 0.85 -9.80
C ASN A 39 10.90 -0.23 -10.75
N THR A 40 10.83 -1.49 -10.30
CA THR A 40 10.32 -2.60 -11.13
C THR A 40 8.79 -2.68 -11.10
N HIS A 41 8.18 -2.39 -9.95
CA HIS A 41 6.77 -2.69 -9.71
C HIS A 41 5.88 -1.46 -9.54
N VAL A 42 6.44 -0.29 -9.32
CA VAL A 42 5.69 0.96 -9.15
C VAL A 42 5.97 1.86 -10.35
N THR A 43 5.03 1.88 -11.28
CA THR A 43 5.05 2.75 -12.45
C THR A 43 3.89 3.73 -12.39
N LEU A 44 4.15 4.97 -12.78
CA LEU A 44 3.08 5.95 -12.96
C LEU A 44 2.23 5.57 -14.18
N PRO A 45 0.90 5.58 -14.07
CA PRO A 45 0.03 5.32 -15.20
C PRO A 45 0.20 6.41 -16.26
N THR A 46 0.19 6.02 -17.52
CA THR A 46 0.20 6.94 -18.65
C THR A 46 -1.22 7.16 -19.17
N SER A 47 -1.41 8.04 -20.17
CA SER A 47 -2.71 8.19 -20.84
C SER A 47 -3.22 6.90 -21.50
N ARG A 48 -2.38 5.87 -21.63
CA ARG A 48 -2.75 4.54 -22.15
C ARG A 48 -3.21 3.57 -21.07
N ASP A 49 -3.09 3.96 -19.80
CA ASP A 49 -3.43 3.14 -18.63
C ASP A 49 -4.63 3.77 -17.91
N PRO A 50 -5.85 3.66 -18.47
CA PRO A 50 -7.03 4.28 -17.87
C PRO A 50 -7.33 3.68 -16.49
N PRO A 51 -7.91 4.47 -15.57
CA PRO A 51 -8.36 3.96 -14.28
C PRO A 51 -9.27 2.73 -14.44
N ALA A 52 -9.20 1.80 -13.49
CA ALA A 52 -10.06 0.62 -13.52
C ALA A 52 -11.54 1.01 -13.54
N SER A 53 -12.37 0.24 -14.27
CA SER A 53 -13.78 0.55 -14.52
C SER A 53 -14.64 0.78 -13.26
N TYR A 54 -14.25 0.21 -12.12
CA TYR A 54 -14.96 0.43 -10.84
C TYR A 54 -14.75 1.85 -10.28
N LEU A 55 -13.64 2.52 -10.63
CA LEU A 55 -13.37 3.90 -10.23
C LEU A 55 -14.23 4.89 -11.02
N HIS A 56 -14.48 4.60 -12.30
CA HIS A 56 -15.42 5.37 -13.14
C HIS A 56 -16.84 5.43 -12.56
N LYS A 57 -17.27 4.36 -11.89
CA LYS A 57 -18.61 4.27 -11.29
C LYS A 57 -18.67 4.86 -9.88
N ASN A 58 -17.54 5.29 -9.32
CA ASN A 58 -17.49 5.77 -7.95
C ASN A 58 -17.50 7.31 -7.92
N PRO A 59 -18.63 7.95 -7.58
CA PRO A 59 -18.76 9.40 -7.61
C PRO A 59 -17.85 10.11 -6.61
N LYS A 60 -17.34 9.41 -5.58
CA LYS A 60 -16.38 9.96 -4.63
C LYS A 60 -14.96 10.04 -5.21
N PHE A 61 -14.60 9.12 -6.10
CA PHE A 61 -13.23 9.02 -6.62
C PHE A 61 -13.08 9.58 -8.02
N TRP A 62 -14.12 9.47 -8.87
CA TRP A 62 -14.07 9.95 -10.24
C TRP A 62 -13.65 11.42 -10.41
N PRO A 63 -14.04 12.37 -9.53
CA PRO A 63 -13.61 13.76 -9.65
C PRO A 63 -12.09 13.99 -9.58
N PHE A 64 -11.30 13.02 -9.11
CA PHE A 64 -9.83 13.10 -9.09
C PHE A 64 -9.16 12.57 -10.38
N PHE A 65 -9.94 11.96 -11.27
CA PHE A 65 -9.48 11.36 -12.51
C PHE A 65 -10.17 11.96 -13.75
N GLU A 66 -11.25 12.71 -13.55
CA GLU A 66 -11.87 13.56 -14.56
C GLU A 66 -10.99 14.80 -14.77
N ASN A 67 -10.55 15.02 -16.01
CA ASN A 67 -9.56 16.02 -16.41
C ASN A 67 -10.20 17.41 -16.51
#